data_AF-A0A8X8BUR6-F1
#
_entry.id   AF-A0A8X8BUR6-F1
#
_cell.length_a   1.000
_cell.length_b   1.000
_cell.length_c   1.000
_cell.angle_alpha   90.00
_cell.angle_beta   90.00
_cell.angle_gamma   90.00
#
_symmetry.space_group_name_H-M   'P 1'
#
loop_
_entity.id
_entity.type
_entity.pdbx_description
1 polymer ?
#
loop_
_entity_poly.entity_id
_entity_poly.type
_entity_poly.pdbx_seq_one_letter_code
_entity_poly.pdbx_strand_id
1 'polypeptide(L)'
;MREIKKLLTRCAKVQVREQKQLTPYGSYMYQPEAQCCLAVFILLCFSDYWPLAAFYAGWLYLDWDTPVSGGRRCQWIRNWKMWTYFHDYFPIKLIKTEDLDPSRNYLFGFHPHGVLVAGAFGNFCTEASGFTRLFPGLTPYLLMLPFWFRVPFYRDYIMSGGLVSSDKRSASYLLSKKEGGNVAVVAVGGAPESLEARPGALTLQVLSRKGFIKMAISHGANLVPVFSFGENELFNQMQNPQGSVLRNIQERLQKIMGVALPLFHARGVFQYSFGLLPFRKPIFTVVGRPIPVQKNPNPSKEEIDKLHASYLESLIQLFEEHKAQYGIEDHKHLLVKTAELSPHKNYVLGYHPHGIMCAGAFSNFSTEATDFSVNFPGIRPYLATLAGMFKLPLYREYLMSAGMCPVSKPSLEYILSQNGTGNAVVIVTGGAAESLNCTSGLNQLVLKNRKGFVKLAVEYG
;
A
#
# COMPACT_ATOMS: atom_id res chain seq x y z
N MET A 1 -7.17 -45.59 -4.06
CA MET A 1 -6.45 -45.13 -5.27
C MET A 1 -7.37 -44.65 -6.41
N ARG A 2 -8.46 -45.36 -6.78
CA ARG A 2 -9.42 -44.87 -7.80
C ARG A 2 -10.36 -43.74 -7.33
N GLU A 3 -10.69 -43.66 -6.05
CA GLU A 3 -11.50 -42.57 -5.47
C GLU A 3 -10.73 -41.24 -5.30
N ILE A 4 -9.42 -41.31 -5.03
CA ILE A 4 -8.56 -40.10 -4.92
C ILE A 4 -8.33 -39.43 -6.28
N LYS A 5 -8.27 -40.21 -7.37
CA LYS A 5 -8.23 -39.66 -8.74
C LYS A 5 -9.53 -38.94 -9.12
N LYS A 6 -10.69 -39.39 -8.64
CA LYS A 6 -11.98 -38.70 -8.89
C LYS A 6 -12.10 -37.36 -8.14
N LEU A 7 -11.55 -37.27 -6.93
CA LEU A 7 -11.46 -36.01 -6.18
C LEU A 7 -10.50 -35.00 -6.84
N LEU A 8 -9.33 -35.46 -7.32
CA LEU A 8 -8.36 -34.59 -8.01
C LEU A 8 -8.84 -34.09 -9.38
N THR A 9 -9.75 -34.82 -10.05
CA THR A 9 -10.31 -34.39 -11.34
C THR A 9 -11.46 -33.37 -11.18
N ARG A 10 -12.02 -33.21 -9.96
CA ARG A 10 -13.04 -32.17 -9.66
C ARG A 10 -12.43 -30.80 -9.30
N CYS A 11 -11.16 -30.75 -8.91
CA CYS A 11 -10.45 -29.49 -8.60
C CYS A 11 -9.77 -28.83 -9.81
N ALA A 12 -9.78 -29.46 -10.99
CA ALA A 12 -9.10 -28.95 -12.18
C ALA A 12 -10.08 -28.80 -13.35
N LYS A 13 -10.94 -27.79 -13.28
CA LYS A 13 -11.61 -27.18 -14.44
C LYS A 13 -12.25 -25.85 -14.00
N VAL A 14 -11.42 -24.89 -13.60
CA VAL A 14 -11.78 -23.50 -13.88
C VAL A 14 -11.67 -23.37 -15.39
N GLN A 15 -12.79 -23.58 -16.06
CA GLN A 15 -12.92 -23.38 -17.49
C GLN A 15 -12.76 -21.88 -17.72
N VAL A 16 -11.53 -21.46 -18.00
CA VAL A 16 -11.23 -20.11 -18.51
C VAL A 16 -11.94 -20.04 -19.85
N ARG A 17 -13.16 -19.50 -19.82
CA ARG A 17 -13.93 -19.19 -21.01
C ARG A 17 -13.04 -18.30 -21.87
N GLU A 18 -12.78 -18.69 -23.13
CA GLU A 18 -12.10 -17.83 -24.10
C GLU A 18 -12.80 -16.47 -24.08
N GLN A 19 -12.14 -15.47 -23.49
CA GLN A 19 -12.64 -14.11 -23.45
C GLN A 19 -12.58 -13.61 -24.88
N LYS A 20 -13.74 -13.51 -25.54
CA LYS A 20 -13.89 -12.70 -26.75
C LYS A 20 -13.20 -11.36 -26.49
N GLN A 21 -12.33 -10.94 -27.41
CA GLN A 21 -11.62 -9.66 -27.40
C GLN A 21 -12.60 -8.48 -27.37
N LEU A 22 -13.20 -8.20 -26.22
CA LEU A 22 -13.96 -6.99 -25.96
C LEU A 22 -13.03 -6.08 -25.18
N THR A 23 -12.40 -5.15 -25.89
CA THR A 23 -11.71 -4.00 -25.30
C THR A 23 -12.76 -3.08 -24.71
N PRO A 24 -12.77 -2.85 -23.38
CA PRO A 24 -13.70 -1.92 -22.77
C PRO A 24 -13.12 -0.51 -23.01
N TYR A 25 -13.45 0.08 -24.16
CA TYR A 25 -12.96 1.41 -24.53
C TYR A 25 -13.50 2.53 -23.61
N GLY A 26 -14.60 2.28 -22.89
CA GLY A 26 -15.34 3.33 -22.17
C GLY A 26 -15.07 3.47 -20.67
N SER A 27 -14.26 2.60 -20.05
CA SER A 27 -14.19 2.53 -18.57
C SER A 27 -12.80 2.69 -17.94
N TYR A 28 -11.74 2.78 -18.75
CA TYR A 28 -10.36 2.68 -18.26
C TYR A 28 -9.52 3.93 -18.42
N MET A 29 -10.13 5.01 -18.87
CA MET A 29 -9.34 6.19 -19.11
C MET A 29 -9.19 7.01 -17.81
N TYR A 30 -10.15 7.22 -16.91
CA TYR A 30 -10.17 8.28 -15.85
C TYR A 30 -9.53 9.66 -16.19
N GLN A 31 -8.25 9.70 -16.57
CA GLN A 31 -7.47 10.84 -17.01
C GLN A 31 -7.98 11.46 -18.33
N PRO A 32 -8.12 10.74 -19.46
CA PRO A 32 -8.72 11.32 -20.67
C PRO A 32 -10.17 11.79 -20.52
N GLU A 33 -11.01 11.13 -19.72
CA GLU A 33 -12.43 11.50 -19.56
C GLU A 33 -12.54 12.85 -18.86
N ALA A 34 -11.74 13.09 -17.82
CA ALA A 34 -11.68 14.38 -17.17
C ALA A 34 -11.21 15.48 -18.14
N GLN A 35 -10.19 15.19 -18.97
CA GLN A 35 -9.69 16.12 -19.99
C GLN A 35 -10.75 16.40 -21.06
N CYS A 36 -11.47 15.38 -21.53
CA CYS A 36 -12.59 15.52 -22.47
C CYS A 36 -13.72 16.36 -21.86
N CYS A 37 -14.10 16.09 -20.60
CA CYS A 37 -15.14 16.86 -19.92
C CYS A 37 -14.76 18.33 -19.78
N LEU A 38 -13.49 18.60 -19.41
CA LEU A 38 -12.97 19.96 -19.33
C LEU A 38 -12.95 20.64 -20.71
N ALA A 39 -12.50 19.94 -21.75
CA ALA A 39 -12.48 20.45 -23.12
C ALA A 39 -13.90 20.79 -23.61
N VAL A 40 -14.88 19.91 -23.36
CA VAL A 40 -16.29 20.17 -23.67
C VAL A 40 -16.79 21.42 -22.95
N PHE A 41 -16.50 21.57 -21.65
CA PHE A 41 -16.89 22.76 -20.91
C PHE A 41 -16.27 24.04 -21.49
N ILE A 42 -14.97 24.02 -21.80
CA ILE A 42 -14.26 25.13 -22.44
C ILE A 42 -14.89 25.47 -23.79
N LEU A 43 -15.15 24.46 -24.64
CA LEU A 43 -15.79 24.67 -25.94
C LEU A 43 -17.19 25.29 -25.80
N LEU A 44 -17.98 24.88 -24.81
CA LEU A 44 -19.27 25.51 -24.52
C LEU A 44 -19.11 26.99 -24.19
N CYS A 45 -18.14 27.35 -23.34
CA CYS A 45 -17.86 28.75 -22.97
C CYS A 45 -17.53 29.65 -24.17
N PHE A 46 -16.89 29.11 -25.22
CA PHE A 46 -16.46 29.86 -26.41
C PHE A 46 -17.37 29.65 -27.62
N SER A 47 -18.56 29.09 -27.43
CA SER A 47 -19.55 28.84 -28.49
C SER A 47 -20.83 29.65 -28.28
N ASP A 48 -21.75 29.61 -29.24
CA ASP A 48 -23.10 30.16 -29.10
C ASP A 48 -23.90 29.51 -27.95
N TYR A 49 -23.43 28.36 -27.45
CA TYR A 49 -23.98 27.64 -26.30
C TYR A 49 -23.40 28.09 -24.95
N TRP A 50 -22.65 29.20 -24.88
CA TRP A 50 -22.11 29.72 -23.62
C TRP A 50 -23.15 29.93 -22.51
N PRO A 51 -24.45 30.23 -22.77
CA PRO A 51 -25.43 30.31 -21.69
C PRO A 51 -25.56 28.99 -20.91
N LEU A 52 -25.43 27.83 -21.59
CA LEU A 52 -25.43 26.52 -20.93
C LEU A 52 -24.22 26.37 -20.01
N ALA A 53 -23.04 26.81 -20.44
CA ALA A 53 -21.84 26.82 -19.60
C ALA A 53 -22.00 27.75 -18.39
N ALA A 54 -22.61 28.93 -18.57
CA ALA A 54 -22.87 29.87 -17.50
C ALA A 54 -23.88 29.31 -16.48
N PHE A 55 -24.98 28.70 -16.93
CA PHE A 55 -25.93 28.03 -16.04
C PHE A 55 -25.28 26.88 -15.28
N TYR A 56 -24.49 26.05 -15.97
CA TYR A 56 -23.77 24.97 -15.32
C TYR A 56 -22.73 25.49 -14.32
N ALA A 57 -21.99 26.55 -14.65
CA ALA A 57 -21.05 27.18 -13.73
C ALA A 57 -21.75 27.77 -12.49
N GLY A 58 -22.92 28.39 -12.67
CA GLY A 58 -23.78 28.82 -11.56
C GLY A 58 -24.21 27.65 -10.68
N TRP A 59 -24.60 26.53 -11.28
CA TRP A 59 -24.87 25.29 -10.55
C TRP A 59 -23.63 24.79 -9.81
N LEU A 60 -22.45 24.73 -10.45
CA LEU A 60 -21.20 24.33 -9.81
C LEU A 60 -20.87 25.17 -8.57
N TYR A 61 -21.11 26.48 -8.64
CA TYR A 61 -20.90 27.39 -7.52
C TYR A 61 -21.84 27.09 -6.34
N LEU A 62 -23.14 26.91 -6.62
CA LEU A 62 -24.13 26.54 -5.60
C LEU A 62 -23.86 25.15 -5.02
N ASP A 63 -23.29 24.27 -5.83
CA ASP A 63 -23.09 22.85 -5.54
C ASP A 63 -21.69 22.50 -5.03
N TRP A 64 -20.90 23.51 -4.68
CA TRP A 64 -19.46 23.36 -4.46
C TRP A 64 -19.09 22.28 -3.43
N ASP A 65 -19.86 22.18 -2.34
CA ASP A 65 -19.57 21.33 -1.18
C ASP A 65 -20.18 19.92 -1.23
N THR A 66 -20.89 19.56 -2.30
CA THR A 66 -21.49 18.21 -2.44
C THR A 66 -20.45 17.07 -2.40
N PRO A 67 -19.26 17.18 -3.03
CA PRO A 67 -18.22 16.15 -2.93
C PRO A 67 -17.72 15.86 -1.51
N VAL A 68 -17.84 16.82 -0.58
CA VAL A 68 -17.45 16.64 0.85
C VAL A 68 -18.63 16.29 1.74
N SER A 69 -19.83 16.16 1.16
CA SER A 69 -21.09 15.95 1.87
C SER A 69 -21.85 14.71 1.38
N GLY A 70 -21.11 13.67 0.95
CA GLY A 70 -21.67 12.37 0.54
C GLY A 70 -21.88 12.19 -0.97
N GLY A 71 -21.63 13.22 -1.78
CA GLY A 71 -21.74 13.13 -3.24
C GLY A 71 -23.18 12.90 -3.75
N ARG A 72 -23.29 12.36 -4.97
CA ARG A 72 -24.56 12.06 -5.65
C ARG A 72 -24.58 10.66 -6.23
N ARG A 73 -24.47 9.65 -5.38
CA ARG A 73 -24.47 8.25 -5.81
C ARG A 73 -25.75 7.93 -6.62
N CYS A 74 -25.59 7.30 -7.79
CA CYS A 74 -26.67 6.93 -8.70
C CYS A 74 -26.67 5.43 -8.93
N GLN A 75 -27.70 4.73 -8.43
CA GLN A 75 -27.78 3.28 -8.56
C GLN A 75 -27.86 2.83 -10.02
N TRP A 76 -28.54 3.58 -10.88
CA TRP A 76 -28.61 3.26 -12.31
C TRP A 76 -27.21 3.25 -12.96
N ILE A 77 -26.39 4.28 -12.69
CA ILE A 77 -25.02 4.34 -13.21
C ILE A 77 -24.18 3.19 -12.67
N ARG A 78 -24.23 2.90 -11.36
CA ARG A 78 -23.50 1.78 -10.76
C ARG A 78 -23.86 0.39 -11.32
N ASN A 79 -25.03 0.24 -11.95
CA ASN A 79 -25.50 -0.99 -12.57
C ASN A 79 -25.33 -1.02 -14.10
N TRP A 80 -24.63 -0.05 -14.70
CA TRP A 80 -24.39 -0.05 -16.14
C TRP A 80 -23.68 -1.33 -16.61
N LYS A 81 -24.07 -1.81 -17.79
CA LYS A 81 -23.49 -3.01 -18.41
C LYS A 81 -21.98 -2.87 -18.67
N MET A 82 -21.50 -1.64 -18.85
CA MET A 82 -20.08 -1.30 -18.95
C MET A 82 -19.27 -1.89 -17.78
N TRP A 83 -19.82 -1.90 -16.56
CA TRP A 83 -19.13 -2.42 -15.38
C TRP A 83 -19.00 -3.94 -15.37
N THR A 84 -19.92 -4.67 -16.03
CA THR A 84 -19.72 -6.10 -16.25
C THR A 84 -18.51 -6.34 -17.15
N TYR A 85 -18.33 -5.55 -18.21
CA TYR A 85 -17.15 -5.66 -19.07
C TYR A 85 -15.86 -5.26 -18.33
N PHE A 86 -15.91 -4.24 -17.48
CA PHE A 86 -14.79 -3.85 -16.61
C PHE A 86 -14.40 -4.99 -15.65
N HIS A 87 -15.40 -5.57 -14.97
CA HIS A 87 -15.21 -6.71 -14.08
C HIS A 87 -14.60 -7.91 -14.82
N ASP A 88 -15.14 -8.26 -16.00
CA ASP A 88 -14.68 -9.41 -16.79
C ASP A 88 -13.30 -9.18 -17.40
N TYR A 89 -12.91 -7.94 -17.64
CA TYR A 89 -11.60 -7.58 -18.17
C TYR A 89 -10.46 -7.83 -17.17
N PHE A 90 -10.70 -7.59 -15.88
CA PHE A 90 -9.76 -7.81 -14.77
C PHE A 90 -10.09 -8.99 -13.87
N PRO A 91 -10.90 -9.94 -14.34
CA PRO A 91 -11.69 -10.84 -13.49
C PRO A 91 -11.79 -10.45 -11.99
N ILE A 92 -12.47 -9.36 -11.66
CA ILE A 92 -12.47 -8.80 -10.29
C ILE A 92 -13.33 -9.66 -9.35
N LYS A 93 -12.82 -10.00 -8.17
CA LYS A 93 -13.62 -10.65 -7.11
C LYS A 93 -13.51 -9.88 -5.80
N LEU A 94 -14.66 -9.67 -5.17
CA LEU A 94 -14.75 -9.17 -3.80
C LEU A 94 -15.03 -10.35 -2.86
N ILE A 95 -14.12 -10.58 -1.93
CA ILE A 95 -14.17 -11.67 -0.96
C ILE A 95 -14.53 -11.08 0.40
N LYS A 96 -15.65 -11.55 0.95
CA LYS A 96 -16.13 -11.22 2.28
C LYS A 96 -15.66 -12.29 3.26
N THR A 97 -14.99 -11.88 4.34
CA THR A 97 -14.57 -12.80 5.41
C THR A 97 -15.61 -12.90 6.53
N GLU A 98 -16.29 -11.80 6.86
CA GLU A 98 -17.29 -11.75 7.93
C GLU A 98 -18.49 -10.86 7.57
N ASP A 99 -19.62 -11.11 8.23
CA ASP A 99 -20.79 -10.22 8.23
C ASP A 99 -20.47 -8.91 8.95
N LEU A 100 -20.93 -7.79 8.37
CA LEU A 100 -20.79 -6.46 8.95
C LEU A 100 -22.18 -5.94 9.35
N ASP A 101 -22.26 -5.41 10.56
CA ASP A 101 -23.47 -4.84 11.16
C ASP A 101 -23.84 -3.51 10.47
N PRO A 102 -24.99 -3.43 9.78
CA PRO A 102 -25.41 -2.23 9.07
C PRO A 102 -25.77 -1.06 9.99
N SER A 103 -25.89 -1.27 11.31
CA SER A 103 -26.07 -0.17 12.28
C SER A 103 -24.77 0.56 12.62
N ARG A 104 -23.62 0.10 12.11
CA ARG A 104 -22.31 0.69 12.35
C ARG A 104 -21.76 1.36 11.09
N ASN A 105 -20.95 2.40 11.29
CA ASN A 105 -20.13 2.97 10.23
C ASN A 105 -18.76 2.31 10.21
N TYR A 106 -18.18 2.19 9.03
CA TYR A 106 -16.89 1.53 8.81
C TYR A 106 -15.92 2.43 8.05
N LEU A 107 -14.65 2.29 8.38
CA LEU A 107 -13.54 2.86 7.63
C LEU A 107 -12.67 1.72 7.09
N PHE A 108 -12.78 1.46 5.79
CA PHE A 108 -12.02 0.44 5.08
C PHE A 108 -10.67 1.03 4.67
N GLY A 109 -9.58 0.46 5.19
CA GLY A 109 -8.24 0.76 4.71
C GLY A 109 -7.89 -0.18 3.56
N PHE A 110 -7.87 0.35 2.33
CA PHE A 110 -7.57 -0.40 1.11
C PHE A 110 -6.07 -0.40 0.80
N HIS A 111 -5.52 -1.59 0.54
CA HIS A 111 -4.10 -1.84 0.26
C HIS A 111 -3.93 -2.88 -0.86
N PRO A 112 -2.89 -2.78 -1.70
CA PRO A 112 -2.09 -1.58 -1.95
C PRO A 112 -2.91 -0.56 -2.75
N HIS A 113 -2.49 0.70 -2.80
CA HIS A 113 -3.10 1.73 -3.65
C HIS A 113 -2.99 1.37 -5.14
N GLY A 114 -1.86 0.80 -5.58
CA GLY A 114 -1.59 0.61 -7.01
C GLY A 114 -1.53 1.93 -7.78
N VAL A 115 -1.52 1.86 -9.12
CA VAL A 115 -1.45 3.07 -9.97
C VAL A 115 -2.81 3.77 -10.06
N LEU A 116 -3.87 3.03 -10.44
CA LEU A 116 -5.22 3.57 -10.65
C LEU A 116 -6.31 2.97 -9.74
N VAL A 117 -5.94 2.11 -8.79
CA VAL A 117 -6.86 1.49 -7.82
C VAL A 117 -8.10 0.83 -8.47
N ALA A 118 -7.90 0.14 -9.59
CA ALA A 118 -8.97 -0.46 -10.38
C ALA A 118 -9.83 -1.45 -9.57
N GLY A 119 -9.22 -2.21 -8.66
CA GLY A 119 -9.93 -3.11 -7.76
C GLY A 119 -10.87 -2.36 -6.82
N ALA A 120 -10.41 -1.25 -6.22
CA ALA A 120 -11.25 -0.43 -5.36
C ALA A 120 -12.41 0.18 -6.13
N PHE A 121 -12.16 0.73 -7.32
CA PHE A 121 -13.26 1.28 -8.13
C PHE A 121 -14.28 0.20 -8.50
N GLY A 122 -13.83 -0.93 -9.04
CA GLY A 122 -14.71 -2.02 -9.43
C GLY A 122 -15.57 -2.53 -8.27
N ASN A 123 -14.98 -2.64 -7.08
CA ASN A 123 -15.64 -3.20 -5.91
C ASN A 123 -16.53 -2.24 -5.13
N PHE A 124 -16.17 -0.96 -5.07
CA PHE A 124 -16.85 0.01 -4.18
C PHE A 124 -17.66 1.06 -4.96
N CYS A 125 -17.32 1.32 -6.22
CA CYS A 125 -17.99 2.33 -7.04
C CYS A 125 -18.98 1.75 -8.06
N THR A 126 -19.04 0.42 -8.21
CA THR A 126 -19.96 -0.26 -9.12
C THR A 126 -20.65 -1.42 -8.42
N GLU A 127 -21.71 -1.97 -9.03
CA GLU A 127 -22.35 -3.20 -8.55
C GLU A 127 -21.82 -4.47 -9.24
N ALA A 128 -20.78 -4.37 -10.08
CA ALA A 128 -20.34 -5.50 -10.90
C ALA A 128 -19.80 -6.69 -10.09
N SER A 129 -19.17 -6.44 -8.93
CA SER A 129 -18.76 -7.51 -7.99
C SER A 129 -19.83 -7.83 -6.92
N GLY A 130 -20.98 -7.16 -6.97
CA GLY A 130 -22.13 -7.43 -6.11
C GLY A 130 -21.96 -6.97 -4.66
N PHE A 131 -21.35 -5.79 -4.43
CA PHE A 131 -21.12 -5.25 -3.08
C PHE A 131 -22.39 -5.25 -2.23
N THR A 132 -23.51 -4.71 -2.72
CA THR A 132 -24.77 -4.65 -1.94
C THR A 132 -25.31 -6.04 -1.56
N ARG A 133 -25.01 -7.08 -2.36
CA ARG A 133 -25.38 -8.46 -2.02
C ARG A 133 -24.47 -9.04 -0.94
N LEU A 134 -23.17 -8.75 -1.00
CA LEU A 134 -22.20 -9.23 -0.01
C LEU A 134 -22.36 -8.51 1.33
N PHE A 135 -22.63 -7.21 1.31
CA PHE A 135 -22.75 -6.35 2.48
C PHE A 135 -24.11 -5.64 2.48
N PRO A 136 -25.21 -6.37 2.78
CA PRO A 136 -26.55 -5.79 2.77
C PRO A 136 -26.67 -4.68 3.82
N GLY A 137 -27.29 -3.56 3.44
CA GLY A 137 -27.44 -2.39 4.30
C GLY A 137 -26.20 -1.48 4.38
N LEU A 138 -25.07 -1.88 3.77
CA LEU A 138 -23.88 -1.04 3.70
C LEU A 138 -23.81 -0.25 2.38
N THR A 139 -23.38 1.01 2.48
CA THR A 139 -23.15 1.91 1.36
C THR A 139 -21.67 2.32 1.30
N PRO A 140 -20.93 1.90 0.25
CA PRO A 140 -19.53 2.23 0.10
C PRO A 140 -19.32 3.58 -0.60
N TYR A 141 -18.36 4.34 -0.09
CA TYR A 141 -17.89 5.60 -0.65
C TYR A 141 -16.36 5.55 -0.78
N LEU A 142 -15.86 5.65 -2.01
CA LEU A 142 -14.42 5.65 -2.27
C LEU A 142 -13.87 7.07 -2.20
N LEU A 143 -12.88 7.30 -1.34
CA LEU A 143 -12.24 8.60 -1.16
C LEU A 143 -11.22 8.83 -2.28
N MET A 144 -11.44 9.90 -3.05
CA MET A 144 -10.61 10.30 -4.19
C MET A 144 -10.04 11.69 -3.99
N LEU A 145 -8.87 11.93 -4.57
CA LEU A 145 -8.20 13.22 -4.53
C LEU A 145 -9.15 14.40 -4.89
N PRO A 146 -9.19 15.50 -4.11
CA PRO A 146 -10.14 16.60 -4.29
C PRO A 146 -10.05 17.30 -5.65
N PHE A 147 -8.87 17.26 -6.28
CA PHE A 147 -8.60 17.86 -7.60
C PHE A 147 -9.64 17.44 -8.66
N TRP A 148 -10.01 16.17 -8.69
CA TRP A 148 -10.94 15.63 -9.68
C TRP A 148 -12.36 16.19 -9.56
N PHE A 149 -12.77 16.62 -8.37
CA PHE A 149 -14.08 17.21 -8.13
C PHE A 149 -14.19 18.67 -8.59
N ARG A 150 -13.09 19.27 -9.04
CA ARG A 150 -13.06 20.61 -9.65
C ARG A 150 -13.28 20.58 -11.17
N VAL A 151 -13.25 19.39 -11.78
CA VAL A 151 -13.40 19.25 -13.24
C VAL A 151 -14.89 19.22 -13.59
N PRO A 152 -15.40 20.21 -14.38
CA PRO A 152 -16.77 20.25 -14.88
C PRO A 152 -17.19 18.92 -15.53
N PHE A 153 -18.43 18.49 -15.33
CA PHE A 153 -19.06 17.23 -15.77
C PHE A 153 -18.43 15.96 -15.20
N TYR A 154 -17.10 15.86 -15.15
CA TYR A 154 -16.39 14.72 -14.60
C TYR A 154 -16.67 14.55 -13.10
N ARG A 155 -16.75 15.64 -12.33
CA ARG A 155 -17.13 15.61 -10.91
C ARG A 155 -18.47 14.92 -10.69
N ASP A 156 -19.47 15.18 -11.54
CA ASP A 156 -20.81 14.61 -11.41
C ASP A 156 -20.80 13.13 -11.78
N TYR A 157 -20.04 12.78 -12.83
CA TYR A 157 -19.82 11.39 -13.23
C TYR A 157 -19.18 10.56 -12.11
N ILE A 158 -18.08 11.01 -11.52
CA ILE A 158 -17.42 10.23 -10.44
C ILE A 158 -18.27 10.18 -9.16
N MET A 159 -18.96 11.27 -8.81
CA MET A 159 -19.89 11.27 -7.66
C MET A 159 -21.03 10.26 -7.86
N SER A 160 -21.47 10.03 -9.09
CA SER A 160 -22.50 9.05 -9.41
C SER A 160 -22.10 7.60 -9.10
N GLY A 161 -20.81 7.28 -9.18
CA GLY A 161 -20.27 5.99 -8.73
C GLY A 161 -20.24 5.83 -7.20
N GLY A 162 -20.31 6.95 -6.46
CA GLY A 162 -20.09 6.99 -5.01
C GLY A 162 -18.66 7.41 -4.65
N LEU A 163 -17.92 8.05 -5.56
CA LEU A 163 -16.66 8.69 -5.19
C LEU A 163 -16.93 10.01 -4.47
N VAL A 164 -16.17 10.27 -3.41
CA VAL A 164 -16.23 11.50 -2.61
C VAL A 164 -14.82 12.07 -2.42
N SER A 165 -14.72 13.33 -2.02
CA SER A 165 -13.42 13.95 -1.73
C SER A 165 -12.69 13.20 -0.62
N SER A 166 -11.37 13.06 -0.73
CA SER A 166 -10.51 12.51 0.32
C SER A 166 -10.21 13.51 1.44
N ASP A 167 -10.85 14.68 1.43
CA ASP A 167 -10.76 15.66 2.52
C ASP A 167 -11.31 15.09 3.84
N LYS A 168 -10.70 15.52 4.95
CA LYS A 168 -11.14 15.15 6.31
C LYS A 168 -12.64 15.38 6.54
N ARG A 169 -13.20 16.46 5.97
CA ARG A 169 -14.62 16.81 6.10
C ARG A 169 -15.53 15.74 5.50
N SER A 170 -15.14 15.16 4.36
CA SER A 170 -15.89 14.12 3.66
C SER A 170 -15.96 12.83 4.49
N ALA A 171 -14.81 12.34 4.95
CA ALA A 171 -14.75 11.17 5.84
C ALA A 171 -15.55 11.41 7.13
N SER A 172 -15.39 12.59 7.74
CA SER A 172 -16.15 12.99 8.94
C SER A 172 -17.66 13.00 8.70
N TYR A 173 -18.11 13.57 7.58
CA TYR A 173 -19.53 13.60 7.21
C TYR A 173 -20.11 12.18 7.11
N LEU A 174 -19.43 11.29 6.38
CA LEU A 174 -19.86 9.91 6.19
C LEU A 174 -19.93 9.14 7.52
N LEU A 175 -18.87 9.25 8.34
CA LEU A 175 -18.75 8.51 9.59
C LEU A 175 -19.58 9.11 10.75
N SER A 176 -20.12 10.31 10.58
CA SER A 176 -20.98 10.99 11.58
C SER A 176 -22.46 10.59 11.53
N LYS A 177 -22.89 9.84 10.50
CA LYS A 177 -24.29 9.41 10.32
C LYS A 177 -24.71 8.46 11.44
N LYS A 178 -25.83 8.76 12.10
CA LYS A 178 -26.29 8.02 13.30
C LYS A 178 -26.95 6.70 12.95
N GLU A 179 -27.53 6.62 11.76
CA GLU A 179 -28.18 5.45 11.19
C GLU A 179 -27.22 4.29 10.91
N GLY A 180 -25.92 4.54 10.86
CA GLY A 180 -24.92 3.54 10.46
C GLY A 180 -24.92 3.31 8.95
N GLY A 181 -24.28 2.22 8.53
CA GLY A 181 -24.36 1.73 7.16
C GLY A 181 -23.35 2.37 6.20
N ASN A 182 -22.67 3.45 6.57
CA ASN A 182 -21.69 4.07 5.70
C ASN A 182 -20.33 3.39 5.81
N VAL A 183 -19.73 3.13 4.65
CA VAL A 183 -18.38 2.59 4.51
C VAL A 183 -17.52 3.61 3.78
N ALA A 184 -16.66 4.31 4.49
CA ALA A 184 -15.63 5.14 3.88
C ALA A 184 -14.44 4.26 3.48
N VAL A 185 -14.06 4.25 2.21
CA VAL A 185 -12.94 3.45 1.69
C VAL A 185 -11.78 4.38 1.35
N VAL A 186 -10.64 4.19 2.01
CA VAL A 186 -9.44 4.99 1.81
C VAL A 186 -8.28 4.11 1.34
N ALA A 187 -7.68 4.45 0.21
CA ALA A 187 -6.42 3.85 -0.23
C ALA A 187 -5.26 4.46 0.59
N VAL A 188 -4.83 3.75 1.63
CA VAL A 188 -4.04 4.34 2.74
C VAL A 188 -2.66 4.81 2.31
N GLY A 189 -1.97 4.07 1.44
CA GLY A 189 -0.63 4.42 0.99
C GLY A 189 -0.59 5.73 0.19
N GLY A 190 -1.70 6.07 -0.48
CA GLY A 190 -1.88 7.30 -1.23
C GLY A 190 -0.85 7.51 -2.36
N ALA A 191 -0.60 8.77 -2.69
CA ALA A 191 0.31 9.16 -3.76
C ALA A 191 1.74 8.55 -3.67
N PRO A 192 2.43 8.50 -2.52
CA PRO A 192 3.74 7.85 -2.43
C PRO A 192 3.72 6.36 -2.79
N GLU A 193 2.72 5.60 -2.34
CA GLU A 193 2.62 4.18 -2.66
C GLU A 193 2.35 3.94 -4.15
N SER A 194 1.59 4.83 -4.78
CA SER A 194 1.35 4.77 -6.22
C SER A 194 2.62 4.94 -7.05
N LEU A 195 3.68 5.61 -6.54
CA LEU A 195 4.97 5.73 -7.22
C LEU A 195 5.87 4.48 -7.05
N GLU A 196 5.50 3.57 -6.15
CA GLU A 196 6.19 2.30 -5.91
C GLU A 196 5.42 1.08 -6.42
N ALA A 197 4.23 1.28 -7.02
CA ALA A 197 3.39 0.19 -7.51
C ALA A 197 4.01 -0.52 -8.72
N ARG A 198 4.74 -1.60 -8.46
CA ARG A 198 5.37 -2.44 -9.49
C ARG A 198 4.83 -3.88 -9.39
N PRO A 199 4.80 -4.63 -10.49
CA PRO A 199 4.48 -6.06 -10.45
C PRO A 199 5.35 -6.79 -9.42
N GLY A 200 4.71 -7.63 -8.60
CA GLY A 200 5.33 -8.36 -7.50
C GLY A 200 5.66 -7.54 -6.26
N ALA A 201 5.41 -6.22 -6.25
CA ALA A 201 5.67 -5.39 -5.07
C ALA A 201 4.69 -5.70 -3.94
N LEU A 202 5.24 -5.99 -2.76
CA LEU A 202 4.52 -6.31 -1.52
C LEU A 202 4.90 -5.34 -0.38
N THR A 203 5.36 -4.15 -0.73
CA THR A 203 5.75 -3.11 0.22
C THR A 203 4.63 -2.09 0.35
N LEU A 204 4.18 -1.82 1.59
CA LEU A 204 3.10 -0.88 1.86
C LEU A 204 3.57 0.38 2.59
N GLN A 205 3.02 1.53 2.21
CA GLN A 205 3.26 2.84 2.84
C GLN A 205 2.21 3.14 3.91
N VAL A 206 2.17 2.34 4.97
CA VAL A 206 1.15 2.43 6.03
C VAL A 206 1.68 2.97 7.36
N LEU A 207 2.96 2.75 7.71
CA LEU A 207 3.49 3.02 9.05
C LEU A 207 3.26 4.46 9.56
N SER A 208 3.51 5.43 8.69
CA SER A 208 3.39 6.86 9.02
C SER A 208 1.95 7.39 8.86
N ARG A 209 1.01 6.57 8.35
CA ARG A 209 -0.35 6.98 7.99
C ARG A 209 -1.33 6.84 9.15
N LYS A 210 -1.16 7.65 10.18
CA LYS A 210 -2.03 7.58 11.39
C LYS A 210 -3.33 8.38 11.30
N GLY A 211 -3.53 9.15 10.22
CA GLY A 211 -4.69 10.02 10.04
C GLY A 211 -6.03 9.28 9.95
N PHE A 212 -6.06 8.14 9.26
CA PHE A 212 -7.28 7.33 9.13
C PHE A 212 -7.64 6.63 10.45
N ILE A 213 -6.64 6.20 11.23
CA ILE A 213 -6.84 5.66 12.59
C ILE A 213 -7.46 6.71 13.50
N LYS A 214 -6.90 7.93 13.50
CA LYS A 214 -7.48 9.06 14.23
C LYS A 214 -8.93 9.33 13.80
N MET A 215 -9.22 9.23 12.50
CA MET A 215 -10.57 9.42 11.96
C MET A 215 -11.56 8.38 12.48
N ALA A 216 -11.16 7.10 12.48
CA ALA A 216 -11.97 6.02 13.03
C ALA A 216 -12.27 6.25 14.52
N ILE A 217 -11.26 6.59 15.33
CA ILE A 217 -11.44 6.85 16.77
C ILE A 217 -12.34 8.06 17.02
N SER A 218 -12.13 9.18 16.33
CA SER A 218 -12.93 10.39 16.52
C SER A 218 -14.42 10.18 16.22
N HIS A 219 -14.77 9.23 15.36
CA HIS A 219 -16.14 8.93 14.97
C HIS A 219 -16.71 7.64 15.58
N GLY A 220 -15.88 6.79 16.19
CA GLY A 220 -16.29 5.45 16.63
C GLY A 220 -16.64 4.51 15.47
N ALA A 221 -15.99 4.70 14.32
CA ALA A 221 -16.19 3.88 13.15
C ALA A 221 -15.25 2.67 13.18
N ASN A 222 -15.78 1.47 12.94
CA ASN A 222 -14.98 0.25 12.97
C ASN A 222 -13.99 0.24 11.81
N LEU A 223 -12.73 -0.09 12.10
CA LEU A 223 -11.68 -0.19 11.08
C LEU A 223 -11.71 -1.56 10.42
N VAL A 224 -11.57 -1.61 9.10
CA VAL A 224 -11.52 -2.89 8.38
C VAL A 224 -10.30 -2.88 7.45
N PRO A 225 -9.33 -3.79 7.64
CA PRO A 225 -8.25 -3.95 6.67
C PRO A 225 -8.80 -4.60 5.40
N VAL A 226 -8.45 -4.05 4.24
CA VAL A 226 -8.82 -4.58 2.93
C VAL A 226 -7.55 -4.75 2.11
N PHE A 227 -7.32 -5.95 1.59
CA PHE A 227 -6.15 -6.26 0.77
C PHE A 227 -6.57 -6.72 -0.64
N SER A 228 -5.99 -6.13 -1.68
CA SER A 228 -6.28 -6.39 -3.10
C SER A 228 -5.09 -7.05 -3.77
N PHE A 229 -5.17 -8.36 -3.97
CA PHE A 229 -4.19 -9.14 -4.73
C PHE A 229 -4.35 -8.85 -6.23
N GLY A 230 -3.25 -8.64 -6.94
CA GLY A 230 -3.24 -8.35 -8.38
C GLY A 230 -3.28 -6.87 -8.74
N GLU A 231 -3.50 -5.97 -7.78
CA GLU A 231 -3.62 -4.52 -8.02
C GLU A 231 -2.34 -3.90 -8.63
N ASN A 232 -1.17 -4.36 -8.19
CA ASN A 232 0.14 -3.90 -8.69
C ASN A 232 0.54 -4.56 -10.03
N GLU A 233 -0.19 -5.57 -10.50
CA GLU A 233 0.12 -6.32 -11.74
C GLU A 233 -0.43 -5.64 -13.00
N LEU A 234 -1.23 -4.58 -12.84
CA LEU A 234 -1.98 -3.96 -13.92
C LEU A 234 -1.11 -3.07 -14.81
N PHE A 235 0.01 -2.57 -14.29
CA PHE A 235 0.88 -1.63 -14.98
C PHE A 235 2.36 -1.90 -14.66
N ASN A 236 3.22 -1.63 -15.63
CA ASN A 236 4.66 -1.53 -15.44
C ASN A 236 5.01 -0.06 -15.21
N GLN A 237 5.64 0.24 -14.08
CA GLN A 237 6.21 1.57 -13.85
C GLN A 237 7.63 1.67 -14.36
N MET A 238 7.95 2.82 -14.95
CA MET A 238 9.31 3.20 -15.29
C MET A 238 10.20 3.13 -14.04
N GLN A 239 11.48 2.79 -14.23
CA GLN A 239 12.42 2.81 -13.13
C GLN A 239 12.64 4.25 -12.66
N ASN A 240 12.40 4.49 -11.37
CA ASN A 240 12.51 5.78 -10.70
C ASN A 240 13.09 5.57 -9.30
N PRO A 241 14.34 5.06 -9.16
CA PRO A 241 14.96 4.84 -7.87
C PRO A 241 15.06 6.16 -7.09
N GLN A 242 15.08 6.06 -5.76
CA GLN A 242 15.23 7.24 -4.91
C GLN A 242 16.54 7.97 -5.23
N GLY A 243 16.49 9.30 -5.24
CA GLY A 243 17.60 10.16 -5.67
C GLY A 243 17.73 10.38 -7.19
N SER A 244 17.04 9.61 -8.04
CA SER A 244 17.05 9.86 -9.48
C SER A 244 16.38 11.20 -9.86
N VAL A 245 16.78 11.76 -11.01
CA VAL A 245 16.19 13.00 -11.53
C VAL A 245 14.68 12.87 -11.69
N LEU A 246 14.21 11.74 -12.23
CA LEU A 246 12.78 11.46 -12.39
C LEU A 246 12.06 11.45 -11.05
N ARG A 247 12.61 10.75 -10.04
CA ARG A 247 12.01 10.71 -8.70
C ARG A 247 11.95 12.10 -8.07
N ASN A 248 13.02 12.89 -8.17
CA ASN A 248 13.07 14.25 -7.62
C ASN A 248 11.99 15.16 -8.25
N ILE A 249 11.75 15.04 -9.56
CA ILE A 249 10.66 15.76 -10.24
C ILE A 249 9.30 15.29 -9.71
N GLN A 250 9.06 13.97 -9.65
CA GLN A 250 7.80 13.40 -9.17
C GLN A 250 7.49 13.82 -7.73
N GLU A 251 8.47 13.80 -6.84
CA GLU A 251 8.31 14.23 -5.44
C GLU A 251 8.06 15.74 -5.33
N ARG A 252 8.72 16.56 -6.15
CA ARG A 252 8.48 18.01 -6.18
C ARG A 252 7.07 18.33 -6.65
N LEU A 253 6.62 17.68 -7.73
CA LEU A 253 5.26 17.81 -8.26
C LEU A 253 4.21 17.35 -7.24
N GLN A 254 4.48 16.24 -6.54
CA GLN A 254 3.64 15.76 -5.46
C GLN A 254 3.54 16.77 -4.31
N LYS A 255 4.64 17.41 -3.90
CA LYS A 255 4.63 18.42 -2.83
C LYS A 255 3.81 19.67 -3.22
N ILE A 256 3.86 20.07 -4.49
CA ILE A 256 3.16 21.27 -4.99
C ILE A 256 1.68 20.99 -5.23
N MET A 257 1.36 19.88 -5.91
CA MET A 257 0.02 19.61 -6.44
C MET A 257 -0.78 18.61 -5.58
N GLY A 258 -0.12 17.93 -4.63
CA GLY A 258 -0.71 16.81 -3.90
C GLY A 258 -0.90 15.53 -4.74
N VAL A 259 -0.41 15.54 -5.99
CA VAL A 259 -0.60 14.45 -6.97
C VAL A 259 0.73 13.82 -7.31
N ALA A 260 0.83 12.51 -7.17
CA ALA A 260 1.91 11.73 -7.78
C ALA A 260 1.58 11.46 -9.25
N LEU A 261 2.54 11.69 -10.13
CA LEU A 261 2.44 11.33 -11.56
C LEU A 261 3.35 10.12 -11.81
N PRO A 262 2.88 8.88 -11.55
CA PRO A 262 3.63 7.70 -11.94
C PRO A 262 3.74 7.66 -13.46
N LEU A 263 4.96 7.43 -13.96
CA LEU A 263 5.17 7.14 -15.37
C LEU A 263 5.06 5.63 -15.55
N PHE A 264 3.98 5.20 -16.18
CA PHE A 264 3.66 3.80 -16.36
C PHE A 264 3.32 3.49 -17.82
N HIS A 265 3.48 2.23 -18.17
CA HIS A 265 2.95 1.65 -19.38
C HIS A 265 2.34 0.28 -19.06
N ALA A 266 1.49 -0.18 -19.94
CA ALA A 266 0.95 -1.51 -19.93
C ALA A 266 0.86 -1.98 -21.38
N ARG A 267 -0.34 -2.26 -21.88
CA ARG A 267 -0.56 -2.77 -23.24
C ARG A 267 -1.20 -1.74 -24.16
N GLY A 268 -1.04 -1.97 -25.45
CA GLY A 268 -1.75 -1.24 -26.50
C GLY A 268 -3.15 -1.81 -26.72
N VAL A 269 -3.90 -1.16 -27.61
CA VAL A 269 -5.19 -1.67 -28.08
C VAL A 269 -4.98 -2.96 -28.89
N PHE A 270 -4.03 -2.93 -29.83
CA PHE A 270 -3.75 -3.99 -30.80
C PHE A 270 -2.50 -4.83 -30.48
N GLN A 271 -1.76 -4.48 -29.43
CA GLN A 271 -0.56 -5.22 -28.99
C GLN A 271 -0.46 -5.27 -27.47
N TYR A 272 0.43 -6.13 -26.96
CA TYR A 272 0.57 -6.39 -25.52
C TYR A 272 1.86 -5.86 -24.88
N SER A 273 2.72 -5.19 -25.65
CA SER A 273 4.06 -4.77 -25.23
C SER A 273 4.13 -3.33 -24.69
N PHE A 274 3.25 -2.42 -25.14
CA PHE A 274 3.34 -1.00 -24.76
C PHE A 274 2.02 -0.23 -24.91
N GLY A 275 1.67 0.65 -23.98
CA GLY A 275 0.50 1.53 -24.10
C GLY A 275 -0.07 1.91 -22.75
N LEU A 276 -1.26 2.52 -22.72
CA LEU A 276 -1.89 2.99 -21.47
C LEU A 276 -3.04 2.10 -21.01
N LEU A 277 -3.43 1.08 -21.79
CA LEU A 277 -4.46 0.15 -21.36
C LEU A 277 -3.86 -0.84 -20.36
N PRO A 278 -4.48 -1.05 -19.19
CA PRO A 278 -3.94 -1.92 -18.15
C PRO A 278 -3.82 -3.38 -18.61
N PHE A 279 -2.91 -4.15 -18.04
CA PHE A 279 -2.83 -5.59 -18.30
C PHE A 279 -4.06 -6.33 -17.79
N ARG A 280 -4.57 -7.30 -18.55
CA ARG A 280 -5.65 -8.19 -18.09
C ARG A 280 -5.11 -9.17 -17.06
N LYS A 281 -5.16 -8.77 -15.78
CA LYS A 281 -4.77 -9.60 -14.65
C LYS A 281 -5.95 -9.71 -13.67
N PRO A 282 -6.13 -10.87 -13.03
CA PRO A 282 -7.18 -11.06 -12.05
C PRO A 282 -6.93 -10.18 -10.82
N ILE A 283 -7.98 -9.60 -10.26
CA ILE A 283 -7.93 -8.81 -9.03
C ILE A 283 -8.80 -9.49 -7.96
N PHE A 284 -8.22 -9.81 -6.81
CA PHE A 284 -8.94 -10.41 -5.68
C PHE A 284 -8.84 -9.50 -4.46
N THR A 285 -9.94 -8.84 -4.12
CA THR A 285 -10.00 -7.95 -2.97
C THR A 285 -10.65 -8.66 -1.80
N VAL A 286 -9.88 -8.90 -0.74
CA VAL A 286 -10.35 -9.52 0.50
C VAL A 286 -10.65 -8.45 1.52
N VAL A 287 -11.89 -8.42 2.01
CA VAL A 287 -12.34 -7.56 3.13
C VAL A 287 -12.14 -8.34 4.42
N GLY A 288 -11.24 -7.87 5.28
CA GLY A 288 -10.90 -8.51 6.55
C GLY A 288 -11.95 -8.31 7.64
N ARG A 289 -11.60 -8.79 8.85
CA ARG A 289 -12.46 -8.71 10.03
C ARG A 289 -12.49 -7.28 10.59
N PRO A 290 -13.64 -6.79 11.08
CA PRO A 290 -13.73 -5.45 11.66
C PRO A 290 -13.01 -5.39 13.01
N ILE A 291 -12.24 -4.33 13.20
CA ILE A 291 -11.63 -3.96 14.47
C ILE A 291 -12.59 -2.97 15.14
N PRO A 292 -13.23 -3.33 16.26
CA PRO A 292 -14.13 -2.44 16.97
C PRO A 292 -13.38 -1.20 17.47
N VAL A 293 -13.98 -0.02 17.29
CA VAL A 293 -13.36 1.24 17.72
C VAL A 293 -14.28 1.97 18.69
N GLN A 294 -13.75 2.28 19.87
CA GLN A 294 -14.44 3.13 20.83
C GLN A 294 -14.27 4.60 20.42
N LYS A 295 -15.37 5.36 20.44
CA LYS A 295 -15.35 6.77 20.08
C LYS A 295 -14.61 7.60 21.13
N ASN A 296 -13.58 8.31 20.70
CA ASN A 296 -12.92 9.36 21.48
C ASN A 296 -12.68 10.59 20.58
N PRO A 297 -13.38 11.72 20.81
CA PRO A 297 -13.21 12.93 20.00
C PRO A 297 -11.78 13.50 20.01
N ASN A 298 -11.04 13.30 21.10
CA ASN A 298 -9.69 13.81 21.31
C ASN A 298 -8.74 12.65 21.66
N PRO A 299 -8.43 11.76 20.71
CA PRO A 299 -7.62 10.59 20.98
C PRO A 299 -6.17 10.96 21.27
N SER A 300 -5.57 10.29 22.25
CA SER A 300 -4.15 10.47 22.58
C SER A 300 -3.27 9.82 21.50
N LYS A 301 -1.98 10.18 21.49
CA LYS A 301 -1.03 9.55 20.56
C LYS A 301 -0.87 8.06 20.86
N GLU A 302 -0.83 7.67 22.12
CA GLU A 302 -0.72 6.27 22.54
C GLU A 302 -1.93 5.45 22.07
N GLU A 303 -3.13 6.02 22.17
CA GLU A 303 -4.37 5.36 21.71
C GLU A 303 -4.35 5.13 20.19
N ILE A 304 -3.95 6.15 19.43
CA ILE A 304 -3.77 6.05 17.98
C ILE A 304 -2.72 4.99 17.63
N ASP A 305 -1.58 4.99 18.32
CA ASP A 305 -0.46 4.10 18.04
C ASP A 305 -0.82 2.64 18.36
N LYS A 306 -1.56 2.41 19.45
CA LYS A 306 -2.06 1.09 19.83
C LYS A 306 -3.05 0.54 18.80
N LEU A 307 -4.05 1.33 18.41
CA LEU A 307 -5.04 0.88 17.42
C LEU A 307 -4.40 0.68 16.04
N HIS A 308 -3.45 1.55 15.66
CA HIS A 308 -2.69 1.39 14.44
C HIS A 308 -1.87 0.09 14.43
N ALA A 309 -1.22 -0.27 15.54
CA ALA A 309 -0.50 -1.55 15.64
C ALA A 309 -1.44 -2.76 15.45
N SER A 310 -2.61 -2.76 16.09
CA SER A 310 -3.63 -3.80 15.89
C SER A 310 -4.14 -3.86 14.45
N TYR A 311 -4.27 -2.70 13.79
CA TYR A 311 -4.61 -2.63 12.38
C TYR A 311 -3.55 -3.27 11.48
N LEU A 312 -2.26 -3.00 11.73
CA LEU A 312 -1.15 -3.59 10.98
C LEU A 312 -1.08 -5.11 11.16
N GLU A 313 -1.22 -5.59 12.39
CA GLU A 313 -1.26 -7.01 12.71
C GLU A 313 -2.39 -7.71 11.95
N SER A 314 -3.60 -7.13 11.99
CA SER A 314 -4.76 -7.67 11.27
C SER A 314 -4.58 -7.66 9.74
N LEU A 315 -3.92 -6.62 9.19
CA LEU A 315 -3.62 -6.52 7.76
C LEU A 315 -2.58 -7.58 7.32
N ILE A 316 -1.52 -7.76 8.11
CA ILE A 316 -0.49 -8.79 7.85
C ILE A 316 -1.12 -10.17 7.94
N GLN A 317 -1.92 -10.44 8.97
CA GLN A 317 -2.64 -11.70 9.09
C GLN A 317 -3.55 -11.96 7.88
N LEU A 318 -4.34 -10.97 7.46
CA LEU A 318 -5.22 -11.07 6.30
C LEU A 318 -4.44 -11.44 5.03
N PHE A 319 -3.27 -10.82 4.83
CA PHE A 319 -2.38 -11.13 3.72
C PHE A 319 -1.87 -12.57 3.80
N GLU A 320 -1.28 -12.97 4.94
CA GLU A 320 -0.67 -14.29 5.13
C GLU A 320 -1.67 -15.43 4.95
N GLU A 321 -2.90 -15.28 5.44
CA GLU A 321 -3.97 -16.28 5.30
C GLU A 321 -4.40 -16.54 3.84
N HIS A 322 -4.24 -15.54 2.97
CA HIS A 322 -4.78 -15.57 1.61
C HIS A 322 -3.72 -15.62 0.50
N LYS A 323 -2.45 -15.29 0.80
CA LYS A 323 -1.39 -15.12 -0.21
C LYS A 323 -1.19 -16.36 -1.10
N ALA A 324 -1.23 -17.56 -0.52
CA ALA A 324 -1.04 -18.81 -1.25
C ALA A 324 -2.17 -19.08 -2.27
N GLN A 325 -3.41 -18.70 -1.94
CA GLN A 325 -4.58 -18.86 -2.82
C GLN A 325 -4.46 -18.01 -4.09
N TYR A 326 -3.70 -16.93 -4.03
CA TYR A 326 -3.55 -15.96 -5.11
C TYR A 326 -2.15 -15.99 -5.74
N GLY A 327 -1.42 -17.10 -5.57
CA GLY A 327 -0.17 -17.37 -6.29
C GLY A 327 1.07 -16.67 -5.74
N ILE A 328 1.01 -16.16 -4.50
CA ILE A 328 2.19 -15.65 -3.81
C ILE A 328 2.86 -16.82 -3.08
N GLU A 329 4.16 -16.97 -3.34
CA GLU A 329 4.99 -18.02 -2.75
C GLU A 329 5.10 -17.87 -1.22
N ASP A 330 5.13 -18.99 -0.49
CA ASP A 330 5.07 -19.00 0.98
C ASP A 330 6.18 -18.18 1.65
N HIS A 331 7.34 -18.08 1.02
CA HIS A 331 8.48 -17.31 1.53
C HIS A 331 8.36 -15.79 1.32
N LYS A 332 7.40 -15.34 0.52
CA LYS A 332 7.12 -13.91 0.32
C LYS A 332 6.17 -13.43 1.41
N HIS A 333 6.58 -12.40 2.11
CA HIS A 333 5.82 -11.78 3.19
C HIS A 333 5.51 -10.33 2.86
N LEU A 334 4.45 -9.81 3.47
CA LEU A 334 4.13 -8.40 3.37
C LEU A 334 5.23 -7.58 4.07
N LEU A 335 5.92 -6.73 3.32
CA LEU A 335 6.95 -5.86 3.87
C LEU A 335 6.30 -4.56 4.36
N VAL A 336 6.12 -4.49 5.67
CA VAL A 336 5.67 -3.27 6.35
C VAL A 336 6.87 -2.70 7.10
N LYS A 337 7.29 -1.48 6.78
CA LYS A 337 8.25 -0.76 7.62
C LYS A 337 7.65 -0.67 9.02
N THR A 338 8.34 -1.15 10.04
CA THR A 338 7.78 -1.27 11.40
C THR A 338 8.14 -0.11 12.31
N ALA A 339 9.22 0.62 12.02
CA ALA A 339 9.63 1.80 12.77
C ALA A 339 10.43 2.77 11.89
N GLU A 340 10.31 4.08 12.19
CA GLU A 340 11.32 5.06 11.79
C GLU A 340 12.42 5.08 12.87
N LEU A 341 13.68 5.04 12.44
CA LEU A 341 14.82 5.16 13.34
C LEU A 341 15.21 6.64 13.44
N SER A 342 15.18 7.18 14.66
CA SER A 342 15.60 8.54 14.95
C SER A 342 17.13 8.66 14.86
N PRO A 343 17.68 9.61 14.08
CA PRO A 343 19.12 9.84 14.03
C PRO A 343 19.71 10.36 15.36
N HIS A 344 18.85 10.71 16.32
CA HIS A 344 19.26 11.14 17.66
C HIS A 344 19.44 9.98 18.66
N LYS A 345 19.24 8.73 18.22
CA LYS A 345 19.43 7.54 19.05
C LYS A 345 20.45 6.60 18.42
N ASN A 346 21.10 5.82 19.27
CA ASN A 346 21.95 4.72 18.84
C ASN A 346 21.14 3.41 18.84
N TYR A 347 21.55 2.46 18.00
CA TYR A 347 20.82 1.23 17.74
C TYR A 347 21.73 0.01 17.80
N VAL A 348 21.16 -1.11 18.25
CA VAL A 348 21.73 -2.44 18.09
C VAL A 348 20.79 -3.23 17.17
N LEU A 349 21.26 -3.54 15.97
CA LEU A 349 20.50 -4.29 14.96
C LEU A 349 20.96 -5.75 14.97
N GLY A 350 20.05 -6.67 15.26
CA GLY A 350 20.28 -8.11 15.10
C GLY A 350 20.02 -8.52 13.66
N TYR A 351 21.03 -9.03 12.96
CA TYR A 351 20.90 -9.54 11.60
C TYR A 351 20.85 -11.07 11.58
N HIS A 352 19.90 -11.60 10.81
CA HIS A 352 19.73 -13.03 10.58
C HIS A 352 19.14 -13.31 9.19
N PRO A 353 19.37 -14.52 8.65
CA PRO A 353 20.23 -15.59 9.19
C PRO A 353 21.72 -15.35 8.88
N HIS A 354 22.63 -15.97 9.64
CA HIS A 354 24.07 -15.96 9.32
C HIS A 354 24.40 -16.97 8.21
N GLY A 355 24.67 -16.52 6.99
CA GLY A 355 25.20 -17.38 5.91
C GLY A 355 26.71 -17.67 6.06
N ILE A 356 27.29 -18.57 5.25
CA ILE A 356 28.72 -18.96 5.32
C ILE A 356 29.63 -17.72 5.36
N MET A 357 29.49 -16.80 4.39
CA MET A 357 30.24 -15.54 4.33
C MET A 357 29.40 -14.30 4.67
N CYS A 358 28.13 -14.48 5.04
CA CYS A 358 27.19 -13.40 5.37
C CYS A 358 27.19 -12.21 4.39
N ALA A 359 27.29 -12.48 3.08
CA ALA A 359 27.39 -11.43 2.04
C ALA A 359 26.22 -10.44 2.08
N GLY A 360 25.02 -10.90 2.45
CA GLY A 360 23.83 -10.04 2.60
C GLY A 360 24.00 -8.98 3.69
N ALA A 361 24.62 -9.30 4.83
CA ALA A 361 24.89 -8.30 5.86
C ALA A 361 25.89 -7.26 5.35
N PHE A 362 26.95 -7.70 4.68
CA PHE A 362 27.94 -6.80 4.09
C PHE A 362 27.30 -5.87 3.05
N SER A 363 26.53 -6.41 2.09
CA SER A 363 25.84 -5.61 1.08
C SER A 363 24.87 -4.60 1.70
N ASN A 364 24.13 -4.97 2.74
CA ASN A 364 23.13 -4.09 3.34
C ASN A 364 23.69 -3.00 4.25
N PHE A 365 24.81 -3.27 4.94
CA PHE A 365 25.29 -2.41 6.05
C PHE A 365 26.71 -1.88 5.87
N SER A 366 27.45 -2.38 4.89
CA SER A 366 28.81 -1.93 4.56
C SER A 366 28.91 -1.34 3.15
N THR A 367 27.82 -1.35 2.39
CA THR A 367 27.74 -0.76 1.05
C THR A 367 26.40 -0.03 0.87
N GLU A 368 26.28 0.77 -0.18
CA GLU A 368 25.02 1.40 -0.57
C GLU A 368 24.24 0.58 -1.63
N ALA A 369 24.57 -0.70 -1.82
CA ALA A 369 23.90 -1.54 -2.83
C ALA A 369 22.40 -1.73 -2.60
N THR A 370 21.91 -1.47 -1.38
CA THR A 370 20.49 -1.53 -1.01
C THR A 370 19.94 -0.19 -0.52
N ASP A 371 20.60 0.92 -0.86
CA ASP A 371 20.18 2.28 -0.51
C ASP A 371 19.93 2.46 1.00
N PHE A 372 20.81 1.90 1.86
CA PHE A 372 20.60 1.93 3.32
C PHE A 372 20.49 3.36 3.84
N SER A 373 21.40 4.24 3.40
CA SER A 373 21.41 5.66 3.80
C SER A 373 20.14 6.42 3.37
N VAL A 374 19.49 5.97 2.30
CA VAL A 374 18.23 6.55 1.81
C VAL A 374 17.05 6.02 2.62
N ASN A 375 17.04 4.72 2.93
CA ASN A 375 15.99 4.06 3.71
C ASN A 375 15.99 4.47 5.20
N PHE A 376 17.18 4.75 5.76
CA PHE A 376 17.40 5.15 7.14
C PHE A 376 18.28 6.41 7.21
N PRO A 377 17.73 7.59 6.82
CA PRO A 377 18.51 8.81 6.73
C PRO A 377 19.06 9.24 8.08
N GLY A 378 20.37 9.50 8.12
CA GLY A 378 21.09 9.88 9.33
C GLY A 378 21.45 8.71 10.26
N ILE A 379 21.16 7.46 9.87
CA ILE A 379 21.62 6.26 10.57
C ILE A 379 22.92 5.76 9.94
N ARG A 380 23.92 5.49 10.77
CA ARG A 380 25.24 4.99 10.34
C ARG A 380 25.41 3.55 10.80
N PRO A 381 25.34 2.56 9.88
CA PRO A 381 25.52 1.18 10.25
C PRO A 381 27.02 0.86 10.45
N TYR A 382 27.31 0.08 11.49
CA TYR A 382 28.62 -0.49 11.77
C TYR A 382 28.49 -2.00 11.87
N LEU A 383 28.86 -2.71 10.81
CA LEU A 383 28.75 -4.17 10.77
C LEU A 383 29.84 -4.82 11.61
N ALA A 384 29.43 -5.49 12.68
CA ALA A 384 30.31 -6.20 13.60
C ALA A 384 30.66 -7.60 13.06
N THR A 385 31.96 -7.88 12.90
CA THR A 385 32.47 -9.18 12.43
C THR A 385 33.57 -9.72 13.34
N LEU A 386 34.01 -10.96 13.09
CA LEU A 386 34.98 -11.66 13.92
C LEU A 386 36.27 -10.84 14.12
N ALA A 387 36.65 -10.60 15.37
CA ALA A 387 37.83 -9.78 15.72
C ALA A 387 39.15 -10.31 15.11
N GLY A 388 39.25 -11.62 14.86
CA GLY A 388 40.41 -12.24 14.21
C GLY A 388 40.68 -11.69 12.80
N MET A 389 39.65 -11.22 12.08
CA MET A 389 39.80 -10.68 10.73
C MET A 389 40.59 -9.36 10.71
N PHE A 390 40.62 -8.63 11.82
CA PHE A 390 41.36 -7.37 11.95
C PHE A 390 42.85 -7.56 12.26
N LYS A 391 43.35 -8.81 12.33
CA LYS A 391 44.78 -9.11 12.55
C LYS A 391 45.62 -9.05 11.26
N LEU A 392 45.00 -9.15 10.09
CA LEU A 392 45.67 -9.09 8.80
C LEU A 392 45.75 -7.64 8.31
N PRO A 393 46.94 -7.02 8.15
CA PRO A 393 47.04 -5.57 7.94
C PRO A 393 46.22 -5.02 6.76
N LEU A 394 46.36 -5.59 5.56
CA LEU A 394 45.63 -5.09 4.37
C LEU A 394 44.12 -5.37 4.45
N TYR A 395 43.73 -6.52 5.00
CA TYR A 395 42.32 -6.88 5.14
C TYR A 395 41.64 -6.05 6.23
N ARG A 396 42.36 -5.73 7.31
CA ARG A 396 41.92 -4.82 8.37
C ARG A 396 41.53 -3.47 7.79
N GLU A 397 42.39 -2.86 6.98
CA GLU A 397 42.09 -1.55 6.37
C GLU A 397 40.88 -1.62 5.45
N TYR A 398 40.76 -2.70 4.65
CA TYR A 398 39.57 -2.93 3.83
C TYR A 398 38.29 -2.97 4.67
N LEU A 399 38.25 -3.80 5.73
CA LEU A 399 37.09 -3.91 6.62
C LEU A 399 36.73 -2.58 7.30
N MET A 400 37.74 -1.86 7.80
CA MET A 400 37.53 -0.57 8.45
C MET A 400 37.02 0.49 7.46
N SER A 401 37.53 0.51 6.23
CA SER A 401 37.02 1.41 5.17
C SER A 401 35.56 1.12 4.79
N ALA A 402 35.12 -0.12 4.91
CA ALA A 402 33.73 -0.55 4.70
C ALA A 402 32.82 -0.33 5.93
N GLY A 403 33.30 0.41 6.95
CA GLY A 403 32.55 0.70 8.17
C GLY A 403 32.38 -0.49 9.12
N MET A 404 33.15 -1.57 8.94
CA MET A 404 33.07 -2.75 9.78
C MET A 404 33.90 -2.60 11.05
N CYS A 405 33.46 -3.26 12.13
CA CYS A 405 34.15 -3.25 13.42
C CYS A 405 34.29 -4.67 14.01
N PRO A 406 35.22 -4.88 14.95
CA PRO A 406 35.29 -6.14 15.69
C PRO A 406 34.02 -6.34 16.54
N VAL A 407 33.46 -7.55 16.53
CA VAL A 407 32.39 -7.99 17.44
C VAL A 407 32.97 -8.23 18.84
N SER A 408 33.44 -7.15 19.47
CA SER A 408 34.06 -7.16 20.79
C SER A 408 33.39 -6.10 21.66
N LYS A 409 33.19 -6.41 22.95
CA LYS A 409 32.52 -5.52 23.90
C LYS A 409 33.11 -4.08 23.86
N PRO A 410 34.43 -3.86 23.92
CA PRO A 410 35.00 -2.51 23.86
C PRO A 410 34.68 -1.76 22.56
N SER A 411 34.71 -2.44 21.41
CA SER A 411 34.41 -1.81 20.12
C SER A 411 32.93 -1.39 20.03
N LEU A 412 32.02 -2.25 20.49
CA LEU A 412 30.60 -1.97 20.42
C LEU A 412 30.19 -0.86 21.40
N GLU A 413 30.72 -0.89 22.63
CA GLU A 413 30.51 0.17 23.63
C GLU A 413 31.07 1.51 23.16
N TYR A 414 32.25 1.54 22.53
CA TYR A 414 32.82 2.76 21.98
C TYR A 414 31.88 3.41 20.95
N ILE A 415 31.36 2.63 19.99
CA ILE A 415 30.44 3.13 18.95
C ILE A 415 29.13 3.64 19.56
N LEU A 416 28.57 2.91 20.54
CA LEU A 416 27.30 3.24 21.18
C LEU A 416 27.41 4.39 22.20
N SER A 417 28.59 4.63 22.77
CA SER A 417 28.85 5.72 23.71
C SER A 417 29.12 7.07 23.03
N GLN A 418 29.33 7.10 21.71
CA GLN A 418 29.41 8.35 20.98
C GLN A 418 28.03 9.04 21.00
N ASN A 419 27.95 10.21 21.63
CA ASN A 419 26.71 10.99 21.73
C ASN A 419 26.30 11.56 20.36
N GLY A 420 25.12 11.16 19.86
CA GLY A 420 24.32 11.96 18.91
C GLY A 420 24.45 11.72 17.40
N THR A 421 24.76 10.52 16.89
CA THR A 421 25.02 10.35 15.43
C THR A 421 24.30 9.21 14.72
N GLY A 422 23.19 8.70 15.26
CA GLY A 422 22.43 7.63 14.60
C GLY A 422 23.24 6.35 14.43
N ASN A 423 24.20 6.07 15.32
CA ASN A 423 25.08 4.91 15.16
C ASN A 423 24.29 3.62 15.38
N ALA A 424 24.36 2.71 14.42
CA ALA A 424 23.69 1.42 14.47
C ALA A 424 24.74 0.30 14.42
N VAL A 425 25.03 -0.33 15.56
CA VAL A 425 25.86 -1.53 15.58
C VAL A 425 25.03 -2.69 15.04
N VAL A 426 25.51 -3.34 13.99
CA VAL A 426 24.85 -4.49 13.38
C VAL A 426 25.59 -5.76 13.78
N ILE A 427 24.89 -6.69 14.44
CA ILE A 427 25.45 -7.94 14.93
C ILE A 427 24.77 -9.09 14.23
N VAL A 428 25.55 -9.94 13.57
CA VAL A 428 25.04 -11.20 13.04
C VAL A 428 24.91 -12.20 14.18
N THR A 429 23.72 -12.24 14.76
CA THR A 429 23.47 -12.76 16.11
C THR A 429 23.61 -14.27 16.23
N GLY A 430 23.47 -15.01 15.12
CA GLY A 430 23.76 -16.43 15.02
C GLY A 430 25.23 -16.82 15.17
N GLY A 431 26.13 -15.91 14.76
CA GLY A 431 27.56 -16.14 14.71
C GLY A 431 27.97 -17.42 13.97
N ALA A 432 29.10 -17.99 14.38
CA ALA A 432 29.65 -19.22 13.79
C ALA A 432 28.70 -20.42 13.87
N ALA A 433 27.82 -20.49 14.88
CA ALA A 433 26.89 -21.62 15.03
C ALA A 433 25.82 -21.65 13.92
N GLU A 434 25.30 -20.50 13.50
CA GLU A 434 24.42 -20.44 12.32
C GLU A 434 25.21 -20.64 11.03
N SER A 435 26.41 -20.05 10.92
CA SER A 435 27.28 -20.20 9.74
C SER A 435 27.65 -21.66 9.44
N LEU A 436 27.99 -22.45 10.47
CA LEU A 436 28.37 -23.85 10.33
C LEU A 436 27.19 -24.79 10.01
N ASN A 437 25.98 -24.40 10.40
CA ASN A 437 24.77 -25.21 10.20
C ASN A 437 23.90 -24.73 9.02
N CYS A 438 24.31 -23.66 8.32
CA CYS A 438 23.50 -23.14 7.23
C CYS A 438 23.45 -24.15 6.07
N THR A 439 22.23 -24.48 5.66
CA THR A 439 21.96 -25.45 4.59
C THR A 439 20.95 -24.85 3.63
N SER A 440 21.12 -25.07 2.33
CA SER A 440 20.19 -24.54 1.32
C SER A 440 18.75 -25.01 1.59
N GLY A 441 17.81 -24.06 1.57
CA GLY A 441 16.39 -24.32 1.83
C GLY A 441 16.00 -24.45 3.31
N LEU A 442 16.94 -24.34 4.26
CA LEU A 442 16.66 -24.42 5.70
C LEU A 442 17.01 -23.10 6.40
N ASN A 443 16.01 -22.45 7.02
CA ASN A 443 16.20 -21.26 7.85
C ASN A 443 16.21 -21.66 9.33
N GLN A 444 17.39 -21.89 9.90
CA GLN A 444 17.57 -22.22 11.31
C GLN A 444 18.25 -21.07 12.05
N LEU A 445 17.63 -20.58 13.13
CA LEU A 445 18.15 -19.49 13.95
C LEU A 445 18.64 -20.02 15.31
N VAL A 446 19.80 -19.54 15.76
CA VAL A 446 20.44 -19.91 17.03
C VAL A 446 20.39 -18.72 17.98
N LEU A 447 19.25 -18.55 18.66
CA LEU A 447 18.97 -17.36 19.48
C LEU A 447 18.91 -17.60 20.99
N LYS A 448 18.49 -18.78 21.44
CA LYS A 448 18.06 -19.05 22.84
C LYS A 448 19.05 -18.54 23.91
N ASN A 449 20.35 -18.65 23.65
CA ASN A 449 21.42 -18.27 24.57
C ASN A 449 22.20 -17.01 24.14
N ARG A 450 21.79 -16.33 23.06
CA ARG A 450 22.47 -15.15 22.51
C ARG A 450 21.85 -13.86 23.06
N LYS A 451 22.00 -13.59 24.36
CA LYS A 451 21.40 -12.39 25.00
C LYS A 451 22.33 -11.18 25.09
N GLY A 452 23.60 -11.32 24.69
CA GLY A 452 24.62 -10.27 24.84
C GLY A 452 24.27 -8.96 24.13
N PHE A 453 23.75 -9.03 22.91
CA PHE A 453 23.34 -7.84 22.15
C PHE A 453 22.11 -7.15 22.76
N VAL A 454 21.19 -7.91 23.36
CA VAL A 454 20.03 -7.35 24.08
C VAL A 454 20.49 -6.62 25.32
N LYS A 455 21.43 -7.20 26.09
CA LYS A 455 22.03 -6.54 27.25
C LYS A 455 22.71 -5.23 26.86
N LEU A 456 23.50 -5.25 25.78
CA LEU A 456 24.14 -4.06 25.23
C LEU A 456 23.13 -2.99 24.83
N ALA A 457 22.02 -3.38 24.19
CA ALA A 457 20.96 -2.46 23.81
C ALA A 457 20.26 -1.81 25.00
N VAL A 458 20.07 -2.55 26.11
CA VAL A 458 19.48 -2.01 27.35
C VAL A 458 20.42 -1.06 28.08
N GLU A 459 21.74 -1.31 28.00
CA GLU A 459 22.76 -0.52 28.70
C GLU A 459 23.02 0.85 28.03
N TYR A 460 22.81 0.96 26.71
CA TYR A 460 23.13 2.16 25.91
C TYR A 460 21.93 2.75 25.14
N GLY A 461 20.70 2.27 25.37
CA GLY A 461 19.50 2.58 24.57
C GLY A 461 18.41 3.39 25.27
#